data_AF-A0A847XHE5-F1
#
_entry.id   AF-A0A847XHE5-F1
#
_cell.length_a   1.000
_cell.length_b   1.000
_cell.length_c   1.000
_cell.angle_alpha   90.00
_cell.angle_beta   90.00
_cell.angle_gamma   90.00
#
_symmetry.space_group_name_H-M   'P 1'
#
loop_
_entity.id
_entity.type
_entity.pdbx_description
1 polymer ?
#
loop_
_entity_poly.entity_id
_entity_poly.type
_entity_poly.pdbx_seq_one_letter_code
_entity_poly.pdbx_strand_id
1 'polypeptide(L)'
;GAGIQADLKTFAAHKTYGMSVITSVTAQNTTGVTGVVDLPPEFVGKQLDAVFTDIYPDAIKIGMISNEKIVRVVVEKLKEYCGKNIVLDPVMVSTSGSALMKSTATKTLIEKLLPLADIITPNISEAAVLSGIEVSNKKDMEEASKIIGKSIKGAVLVKGGHLKDCADDVLYMEGKIYWLQGEKIDNPNTHGTGCTLSSAIAVNLAKGMDILEAVQNSKDYLKGAINAGLDLGKGRGPLNHLYNI
;
A
#
# COMPACT_ATOMS: atom_id res chain seq x y z
N GLY A 1 -6.12 -12.60 2.41
CA GLY A 1 -5.40 -12.36 1.13
C GLY A 1 -4.75 -11.00 1.08
N ALA A 2 -5.24 -10.04 1.86
CA ALA A 2 -4.68 -8.70 2.04
C ALA A 2 -4.22 -8.49 3.52
N GLY A 3 -3.96 -7.22 3.88
CA GLY A 3 -3.60 -6.82 5.25
C GLY A 3 -2.23 -7.33 5.68
N ILE A 4 -1.98 -7.34 6.99
CA ILE A 4 -0.69 -7.78 7.55
C ILE A 4 -0.31 -9.20 7.12
N GLN A 5 -1.29 -10.05 6.80
CA GLN A 5 -1.03 -11.40 6.31
C GLN A 5 -0.42 -11.39 4.90
N ALA A 6 -0.84 -10.48 4.02
CA ALA A 6 -0.21 -10.30 2.71
C ALA A 6 1.17 -9.66 2.84
N ASP A 7 1.28 -8.70 3.76
CA ASP A 7 2.52 -7.98 4.02
C ASP A 7 3.61 -8.93 4.51
N LEU A 8 3.35 -9.68 5.59
CA LEU A 8 4.29 -10.65 6.16
C LEU A 8 4.62 -11.80 5.19
N LYS A 9 3.66 -12.26 4.38
CA LYS A 9 3.93 -13.26 3.34
C LYS A 9 4.84 -12.71 2.25
N THR A 10 4.63 -11.46 1.84
CA THR A 10 5.51 -10.78 0.86
C THR A 10 6.91 -10.60 1.44
N PHE A 11 7.01 -10.24 2.72
CA PHE A 11 8.30 -10.10 3.41
C PHE A 11 9.05 -11.44 3.47
N ALA A 12 8.36 -12.51 3.84
CA ALA A 12 8.89 -13.86 3.80
C ALA A 12 9.29 -14.29 2.38
N ALA A 13 8.48 -13.95 1.37
CA ALA A 13 8.77 -14.23 -0.04
C ALA A 13 10.08 -13.60 -0.52
N HIS A 14 10.44 -12.46 0.07
CA HIS A 14 11.67 -11.73 -0.24
C HIS A 14 12.83 -12.06 0.71
N LYS A 15 12.68 -13.07 1.58
CA LYS A 15 13.66 -13.49 2.58
C LYS A 15 14.05 -12.35 3.53
N THR A 16 13.07 -11.53 3.92
CA THR A 16 13.23 -10.43 4.88
C THR A 16 12.52 -10.74 6.20
N TYR A 17 12.99 -10.12 7.29
CA TYR A 17 12.36 -10.28 8.60
C TYR A 17 11.15 -9.35 8.73
N GLY A 18 9.96 -9.93 8.80
CA GLY A 18 8.72 -9.18 8.88
C GLY A 18 8.24 -8.93 10.30
N MET A 19 7.98 -7.67 10.63
CA MET A 19 7.32 -7.26 11.88
C MET A 19 5.98 -6.57 11.55
N SER A 20 5.07 -6.55 12.51
CA SER A 20 3.75 -5.92 12.31
C SER A 20 3.29 -5.16 13.54
N VAL A 21 2.74 -3.98 13.31
CA VAL A 21 1.90 -3.26 14.27
C VAL A 21 0.46 -3.37 13.79
N ILE A 22 -0.39 -3.98 14.61
CA ILE A 22 -1.81 -4.15 14.27
C ILE A 22 -2.54 -2.86 14.63
N THR A 23 -3.28 -2.28 13.68
CA THR A 23 -4.11 -1.09 13.86
C THR A 23 -5.58 -1.44 14.07
N SER A 24 -6.06 -2.40 13.29
CA SER A 24 -7.42 -2.94 13.37
C SER A 24 -7.41 -4.44 13.02
N VAL A 25 -8.39 -5.16 13.55
CA VAL A 25 -8.66 -6.57 13.20
C VAL A 25 -9.93 -6.60 12.35
N THR A 26 -9.90 -7.37 11.26
CA THR A 26 -11.06 -7.54 10.37
C THR A 26 -11.58 -8.96 10.42
N ALA A 27 -12.90 -9.10 10.48
CA ALA A 27 -13.59 -10.33 10.11
C ALA A 27 -13.79 -10.27 8.59
N GLN A 28 -12.88 -10.89 7.84
CA GLN A 28 -12.82 -10.76 6.39
C GLN A 28 -12.52 -12.11 5.72
N ASN A 29 -13.14 -12.35 4.57
CA ASN A 29 -12.87 -13.49 3.70
C ASN A 29 -12.90 -13.05 2.22
N THR A 30 -12.88 -14.00 1.29
CA THR A 30 -12.87 -13.72 -0.17
C THR A 30 -14.17 -13.12 -0.69
N THR A 31 -15.26 -13.17 0.08
CA THR A 31 -16.58 -12.64 -0.30
C THR A 31 -16.87 -11.26 0.29
N GLY A 32 -16.06 -10.79 1.26
CA GLY A 32 -16.18 -9.43 1.79
C GLY A 32 -15.69 -9.28 3.23
N VAL A 33 -16.01 -8.12 3.81
CA VAL A 33 -15.73 -7.75 5.20
C VAL A 33 -17.05 -7.74 5.97
N THR A 34 -17.11 -8.46 7.10
CA THR A 34 -18.30 -8.54 7.97
C THR A 34 -18.12 -7.81 9.30
N GLY A 35 -16.90 -7.40 9.64
CA GLY A 35 -16.62 -6.65 10.86
C GLY A 35 -15.21 -6.05 10.87
N VAL A 36 -15.08 -4.92 11.55
CA VAL A 36 -13.81 -4.23 11.78
C VAL A 36 -13.79 -3.76 13.22
N VAL A 37 -12.72 -4.09 13.95
CA VAL A 37 -12.48 -3.63 15.32
C VAL A 37 -11.13 -2.92 15.36
N ASP A 38 -11.16 -1.65 15.74
CA ASP A 38 -9.94 -0.85 15.93
C ASP A 38 -9.29 -1.19 17.27
N LEU A 39 -7.97 -1.30 17.29
CA LEU A 39 -7.25 -1.40 18.55
C LEU A 39 -7.17 -0.02 19.23
N PRO A 40 -7.07 0.01 20.58
CA PRO A 40 -6.88 1.26 21.29
C PRO A 40 -5.60 1.99 20.82
N PRO A 41 -5.66 3.31 20.49
CA PRO A 41 -4.51 4.05 19.98
C PRO A 41 -3.26 3.95 20.85
N GLU A 42 -3.42 3.95 22.18
CA GLU A 42 -2.34 3.78 23.14
C GLU A 42 -1.64 2.41 23.03
N PHE A 43 -2.39 1.37 22.66
CA PHE A 43 -1.83 0.04 22.44
C PHE A 43 -1.12 -0.07 21.09
N VAL A 44 -1.60 0.65 20.06
CA VAL A 44 -0.86 0.81 18.81
C VAL A 44 0.48 1.51 19.06
N GLY A 45 0.49 2.56 19.90
CA GLY A 45 1.71 3.25 20.32
C GLY A 45 2.71 2.31 20.99
N LYS A 46 2.25 1.50 21.94
CA LYS A 46 3.10 0.50 22.62
C LYS A 46 3.69 -0.55 21.66
N GLN A 47 2.93 -0.99 20.66
CA GLN A 47 3.46 -1.90 19.63
C GLN A 47 4.54 -1.23 18.78
N LEU A 48 4.35 0.04 18.39
CA LEU A 48 5.37 0.81 17.68
C LEU A 48 6.64 0.97 18.52
N ASP A 49 6.50 1.34 19.80
CA ASP A 49 7.63 1.45 20.73
C ASP A 49 8.39 0.12 20.83
N ALA A 50 7.69 -1.00 21.01
CA ALA A 50 8.31 -2.32 21.09
C ALA A 50 9.11 -2.69 19.83
N VAL A 51 8.59 -2.34 18.64
CA VAL A 51 9.31 -2.59 17.37
C VAL A 51 10.52 -1.67 17.26
N PHE A 52 10.32 -0.34 17.33
CA PHE A 52 11.38 0.64 17.05
C PHE A 52 12.54 0.59 18.05
N THR A 53 12.30 0.17 19.29
CA THR A 53 13.32 0.15 20.34
C THR A 53 14.13 -1.14 20.40
N ASP A 54 13.68 -2.23 19.76
CA ASP A 54 14.38 -3.53 19.75
C ASP A 54 14.96 -3.83 18.36
N ILE A 55 14.11 -3.96 17.36
CA ILE A 55 14.51 -4.24 15.97
C ILE A 55 14.04 -3.06 15.11
N TYR A 56 14.93 -2.08 14.94
CA TYR A 56 14.63 -0.91 14.14
C TYR A 56 14.33 -1.32 12.68
N PRO A 57 13.20 -0.90 12.08
CA PRO A 57 12.83 -1.29 10.72
C PRO A 57 13.62 -0.53 9.66
N ASP A 58 14.23 -1.25 8.72
CA ASP A 58 14.91 -0.66 7.55
C ASP A 58 13.94 -0.03 6.54
N ALA A 59 12.69 -0.50 6.52
CA ALA A 59 11.59 0.12 5.79
C ALA A 59 10.24 -0.14 6.45
N ILE A 60 9.27 0.73 6.17
CA ILE A 60 7.97 0.73 6.84
C ILE A 60 6.89 0.75 5.77
N LYS A 61 6.07 -0.30 5.70
CA LYS A 61 4.84 -0.29 4.91
C LYS A 61 3.65 0.06 5.80
N ILE A 62 2.86 1.04 5.38
CA ILE A 62 1.65 1.46 6.05
C ILE A 62 0.46 1.14 5.14
N GLY A 63 -0.44 0.28 5.64
CA GLY A 63 -1.69 -0.06 4.97
C GLY A 63 -2.89 0.71 5.52
N MET A 64 -4.04 0.04 5.60
CA MET A 64 -5.28 0.61 6.11
C MET A 64 -5.15 1.11 7.56
N ILE A 65 -5.55 2.36 7.79
CA ILE A 65 -5.76 2.94 9.12
C ILE A 65 -7.16 3.56 9.15
N SER A 66 -8.12 2.91 9.81
CA SER A 66 -9.54 3.29 9.85
C SER A 66 -9.86 4.49 10.75
N ASN A 67 -8.94 4.85 11.66
CA ASN A 67 -9.20 5.71 12.82
C ASN A 67 -8.22 6.87 12.92
N GLU A 68 -8.76 8.10 13.00
CA GLU A 68 -7.96 9.33 13.15
C GLU A 68 -6.99 9.29 14.33
N LYS A 69 -7.41 8.76 15.48
CA LYS A 69 -6.55 8.72 16.67
C LYS A 69 -5.35 7.80 16.44
N ILE A 70 -5.55 6.70 15.72
CA ILE A 70 -4.47 5.79 15.33
C ILE A 70 -3.52 6.48 14.34
N VAL A 71 -4.06 7.20 13.33
CA VAL A 71 -3.22 7.98 12.39
C VAL A 71 -2.32 8.95 13.16
N ARG A 72 -2.85 9.65 14.18
CA ARG A 72 -2.06 10.59 14.99
C ARG A 72 -0.93 9.90 15.76
N VAL A 73 -1.20 8.76 16.39
CA VAL A 73 -0.18 7.97 17.09
C VAL A 73 0.90 7.49 16.12
N VAL A 74 0.51 6.98 14.95
CA VAL A 74 1.46 6.54 13.92
C VAL A 74 2.35 7.71 13.47
N VAL A 75 1.77 8.87 13.18
CA VAL A 75 2.51 10.08 12.80
C VAL A 75 3.49 10.52 13.89
N GLU A 76 3.07 10.49 15.15
CA GLU A 76 3.92 10.84 16.30
C GLU A 76 5.12 9.90 16.40
N LYS A 77 4.88 8.59 16.39
CA LYS A 77 5.95 7.57 16.52
C LYS A 77 6.90 7.54 15.32
N LEU A 78 6.40 7.73 14.10
CA LEU A 78 7.26 7.84 12.90
C LEU A 78 8.22 9.02 13.00
N LYS A 79 7.77 10.16 13.56
CA LYS A 79 8.63 11.33 13.79
C LYS A 79 9.58 11.12 14.95
N GLU A 80 9.10 10.56 16.06
CA GLU A 80 9.89 10.28 17.26
C GLU A 80 11.10 9.40 16.93
N TYR A 81 10.88 8.32 16.18
CA TYR A 81 11.93 7.37 15.83
C TYR A 81 12.60 7.66 14.49
N CYS A 82 12.24 8.73 13.79
CA CYS A 82 12.81 9.10 12.48
C CYS A 82 12.69 7.96 11.44
N GLY A 83 11.50 7.36 11.34
CA GLY A 83 11.21 6.25 10.42
C GLY A 83 11.67 6.54 8.99
N LYS A 84 12.22 5.53 8.31
CA LYS A 84 12.80 5.63 6.96
C LYS A 84 12.08 4.70 6.00
N ASN A 85 12.22 4.98 4.70
CA ASN A 85 11.68 4.15 3.61
C ASN A 85 10.18 3.87 3.82
N ILE A 86 9.42 4.93 4.08
CA ILE A 86 8.00 4.86 4.39
C ILE A 86 7.20 4.72 3.10
N VAL A 87 6.65 3.52 2.89
CA VAL A 87 5.71 3.19 1.82
C VAL A 87 4.29 3.27 2.34
N LEU A 88 3.51 4.25 1.88
CA LEU A 88 2.12 4.42 2.28
C LEU A 88 1.18 3.95 1.16
N ASP A 89 0.42 2.89 1.41
CA ASP A 89 -0.71 2.47 0.58
C ASP A 89 -1.97 3.14 1.15
N PRO A 90 -2.51 4.20 0.50
CA PRO A 90 -3.60 5.01 1.06
C PRO A 90 -4.94 4.29 0.87
N VAL A 91 -5.09 3.12 1.49
CA VAL A 91 -6.25 2.24 1.35
C VAL A 91 -7.51 2.93 1.88
N MET A 92 -8.33 3.47 0.97
CA MET A 92 -9.59 4.13 1.33
C MET A 92 -10.81 3.20 1.24
N VAL A 93 -10.77 2.23 0.32
CA VAL A 93 -11.86 1.28 0.03
C VAL A 93 -11.31 -0.14 -0.10
N SER A 94 -12.05 -1.12 0.39
CA SER A 94 -11.67 -2.53 0.24
C SER A 94 -11.78 -3.03 -1.20
N THR A 95 -11.08 -4.12 -1.55
CA THR A 95 -11.25 -4.79 -2.85
C THR A 95 -12.70 -5.25 -3.10
N SER A 96 -13.48 -5.45 -2.04
CA SER A 96 -14.92 -5.80 -2.08
C SER A 96 -15.84 -4.58 -2.11
N GLY A 97 -15.32 -3.35 -2.16
CA GLY A 97 -16.11 -2.11 -2.28
C GLY A 97 -16.59 -1.49 -0.96
N SER A 98 -16.35 -2.14 0.18
CA SER A 98 -16.69 -1.58 1.50
C SER A 98 -15.77 -0.41 1.84
N ALA A 99 -16.35 0.71 2.30
CA ALA A 99 -15.58 1.83 2.85
C ALA A 99 -14.83 1.39 4.11
N LEU A 100 -13.51 1.60 4.13
CA LEU A 100 -12.64 1.14 5.22
C LEU A 100 -12.19 2.28 6.15
N MET A 101 -12.36 3.52 5.72
CA MET A 101 -11.95 4.70 6.47
C MET A 101 -13.11 5.64 6.77
N LYS A 102 -13.11 6.21 7.98
CA LYS A 102 -13.97 7.34 8.33
C LYS A 102 -13.43 8.62 7.69
N SER A 103 -14.31 9.53 7.29
CA SER A 103 -13.92 10.80 6.63
C SER A 103 -12.88 11.62 7.42
N THR A 104 -12.99 11.64 8.75
CA THR A 104 -12.02 12.33 9.62
C THR A 104 -10.63 11.67 9.63
N ALA A 105 -10.58 10.34 9.50
CA ALA A 105 -9.33 9.60 9.37
C ALA A 105 -8.66 9.91 8.03
N THR A 106 -9.44 10.00 6.94
CA THR A 106 -8.92 10.33 5.60
C THR A 106 -8.28 11.71 5.59
N LYS A 107 -8.96 12.71 6.15
CA LYS A 107 -8.41 14.06 6.28
C LYS A 107 -7.09 14.07 7.05
N THR A 108 -7.04 13.39 8.20
CA THR A 108 -5.84 13.34 9.03
C THR A 108 -4.68 12.62 8.33
N LEU A 109 -4.97 11.55 7.59
CA LEU A 109 -3.99 10.83 6.79
C LEU A 109 -3.36 11.76 5.74
N ILE A 110 -4.20 12.49 4.99
CA ILE A 110 -3.74 13.42 3.95
C ILE A 110 -2.91 14.56 4.54
N GLU A 111 -3.37 15.17 5.64
CA GLU A 111 -2.72 16.33 6.22
C GLU A 111 -1.44 16.01 7.01
N LYS A 112 -1.36 14.81 7.60
CA LYS A 112 -0.31 14.50 8.60
C LYS A 112 0.58 13.32 8.27
N LEU A 113 0.04 12.27 7.66
CA LEU A 113 0.77 11.04 7.40
C LEU A 113 1.38 11.01 6.00
N LEU A 114 0.59 11.40 4.99
CA LEU A 114 1.02 11.47 3.59
C LEU A 114 2.29 12.32 3.39
N PRO A 115 2.49 13.47 4.07
CA PRO A 115 3.74 14.23 3.98
C PRO A 115 5.00 13.53 4.53
N LEU A 116 4.85 12.44 5.29
CA LEU A 116 5.96 11.64 5.82
C LEU A 116 6.39 10.50 4.90
N ALA A 117 5.61 10.19 3.87
CA ALA A 117 5.89 9.06 3.00
C ALA A 117 7.04 9.36 2.02
N ASP A 118 7.95 8.39 1.87
CA ASP A 118 8.98 8.38 0.83
C ASP A 118 8.39 7.93 -0.51
N ILE A 119 7.36 7.09 -0.47
CA ILE A 119 6.53 6.77 -1.63
C ILE A 119 5.10 6.47 -1.19
N ILE A 120 4.12 6.98 -1.96
CA ILE A 120 2.72 6.61 -1.83
C ILE A 120 2.27 5.79 -3.04
N THR A 121 1.32 4.86 -2.84
CA THR A 121 0.88 3.94 -3.90
C THR A 121 -0.64 3.98 -4.15
N PRO A 122 -1.27 5.13 -4.45
CA PRO A 122 -2.71 5.19 -4.69
C PRO A 122 -3.14 4.42 -5.94
N ASN A 123 -4.29 3.77 -5.92
CA ASN A 123 -4.98 3.34 -7.14
C ASN A 123 -5.69 4.52 -7.84
N ILE A 124 -6.28 4.31 -9.02
CA ILE A 124 -7.00 5.35 -9.78
C ILE A 124 -8.05 6.10 -8.93
N SER A 125 -8.91 5.38 -8.19
CA SER A 125 -9.96 6.01 -7.38
C SER A 125 -9.37 6.80 -6.20
N GLU A 126 -8.33 6.26 -5.55
CA GLU A 126 -7.60 6.95 -4.48
C GLU A 126 -6.88 8.19 -5.02
N ALA A 127 -6.27 8.10 -6.21
CA ALA A 127 -5.60 9.22 -6.87
C ALA A 127 -6.58 10.33 -7.22
N ALA A 128 -7.81 10.00 -7.66
CA ALA A 128 -8.85 10.99 -7.89
C ALA A 128 -9.23 11.74 -6.60
N VAL A 129 -9.38 11.02 -5.48
CA VAL A 129 -9.66 11.64 -4.16
C VAL A 129 -8.51 12.53 -3.70
N LEU A 130 -7.26 12.06 -3.84
CA LEU A 130 -6.08 12.79 -3.37
C LEU A 130 -5.73 14.01 -4.24
N SER A 131 -5.97 13.93 -5.55
CA SER A 131 -5.71 15.03 -6.49
C SER A 131 -6.86 16.02 -6.62
N GLY A 132 -8.08 15.61 -6.28
CA GLY A 132 -9.30 16.41 -6.48
C GLY A 132 -9.76 16.52 -7.93
N ILE A 133 -9.21 15.70 -8.84
CA ILE A 133 -9.63 15.62 -10.25
C ILE A 133 -10.18 14.24 -10.57
N GLU A 134 -10.96 14.14 -11.64
CA GLU A 134 -11.33 12.84 -12.21
C GLU A 134 -10.11 12.17 -12.85
N VAL A 135 -9.98 10.86 -12.65
CA VAL A 135 -8.88 10.06 -13.22
C VAL A 135 -9.45 8.88 -13.98
N SER A 136 -9.38 8.93 -15.31
CA SER A 136 -10.01 7.96 -16.20
C SER A 136 -9.04 7.35 -17.23
N ASN A 137 -7.93 8.03 -17.51
CA ASN A 137 -6.98 7.67 -18.54
C ASN A 137 -5.53 7.99 -18.12
N LYS A 138 -4.57 7.60 -18.95
CA LYS A 138 -3.13 7.78 -18.68
C LYS A 138 -2.71 9.24 -18.45
N LYS A 139 -3.29 10.17 -19.21
CA LYS A 139 -2.99 11.60 -19.08
C LYS A 139 -3.50 12.13 -17.73
N ASP A 140 -4.69 11.71 -17.32
CA ASP A 140 -5.22 12.07 -16.00
C ASP A 140 -4.37 11.48 -14.87
N MET A 141 -3.87 10.25 -15.04
CA MET A 141 -2.97 9.63 -14.05
C MET A 141 -1.67 10.43 -13.88
N GLU A 142 -1.07 10.89 -14.98
CA GLU A 142 0.10 11.79 -14.92
C GLU A 142 -0.25 13.08 -14.17
N GLU A 143 -1.36 13.72 -14.52
CA GLU A 143 -1.76 14.99 -13.89
C GLU A 143 -2.04 14.80 -12.40
N ALA A 144 -2.78 13.76 -12.03
CA ALA A 144 -3.05 13.41 -10.65
C ALA A 144 -1.74 13.16 -9.88
N SER A 145 -0.80 12.40 -10.46
CA SER A 145 0.49 12.12 -9.82
C SER A 145 1.28 13.41 -9.54
N LYS A 146 1.27 14.38 -10.47
CA LYS A 146 1.91 15.69 -10.33
C LYS A 146 1.23 16.54 -9.26
N ILE A 147 -0.11 16.58 -9.24
CA ILE A 147 -0.88 17.33 -8.23
C ILE A 147 -0.57 16.78 -6.84
N ILE A 148 -0.65 15.45 -6.66
CA ILE A 148 -0.38 14.81 -5.38
C ILE A 148 1.08 15.01 -4.96
N GLY A 149 2.00 14.93 -5.93
CA GLY A 149 3.43 15.17 -5.72
C GLY A 149 3.79 16.57 -5.25
N LYS A 150 2.88 17.57 -5.32
CA LYS A 150 3.09 18.88 -4.69
C LYS A 150 2.93 18.84 -3.17
N SER A 151 2.25 17.83 -2.64
CA SER A 151 1.90 17.69 -1.22
C SER A 151 2.81 16.71 -0.47
N ILE A 152 3.71 16.01 -1.17
CA ILE A 152 4.69 15.10 -0.57
C ILE A 152 6.10 15.43 -1.05
N LYS A 153 7.11 15.06 -0.26
CA LYS A 153 8.51 15.12 -0.69
C LYS A 153 8.95 13.88 -1.47
N GLY A 154 8.29 12.75 -1.21
CA GLY A 154 8.58 11.46 -1.83
C GLY A 154 7.98 11.28 -3.22
N ALA A 155 7.89 10.03 -3.65
CA ALA A 155 7.35 9.63 -4.94
C ALA A 155 5.85 9.28 -4.89
N VAL A 156 5.17 9.41 -6.01
CA VAL A 156 3.77 9.01 -6.18
C VAL A 156 3.68 7.93 -7.25
N LEU A 157 3.27 6.72 -6.88
CA LEU A 157 2.96 5.63 -7.81
C LEU A 157 1.45 5.48 -7.97
N VAL A 158 0.89 6.02 -9.05
CA VAL A 158 -0.53 5.83 -9.38
C VAL A 158 -0.70 4.49 -10.10
N LYS A 159 -1.41 3.57 -9.46
CA LYS A 159 -1.63 2.20 -9.95
C LYS A 159 -2.76 2.16 -10.99
N GLY A 160 -2.45 1.73 -12.21
CA GLY A 160 -3.38 1.69 -13.35
C GLY A 160 -4.08 0.36 -13.58
N GLY A 161 -3.99 -0.61 -12.68
CA GLY A 161 -4.64 -1.92 -12.82
C GLY A 161 -6.18 -1.91 -13.04
N HIS A 162 -6.84 -0.75 -12.87
CA HIS A 162 -8.26 -0.56 -13.18
C HIS A 162 -8.53 0.04 -14.57
N LEU A 163 -7.50 0.34 -15.36
CA LEU A 163 -7.65 0.74 -16.76
C LEU A 163 -8.26 -0.41 -17.58
N LYS A 164 -8.97 -0.05 -18.66
CA LYS A 164 -9.65 -1.03 -19.52
C LYS A 164 -8.66 -1.91 -20.27
N ASP A 165 -7.62 -1.31 -20.85
CA ASP A 165 -6.78 -1.98 -21.87
C ASP A 165 -5.35 -2.32 -21.41
N CYS A 166 -4.91 -1.82 -20.25
CA CYS A 166 -3.56 -2.08 -19.73
C CYS A 166 -3.54 -2.07 -18.19
N ALA A 167 -2.39 -2.42 -17.60
CA ALA A 167 -2.11 -2.30 -16.17
C ALA A 167 -0.87 -1.43 -15.91
N ASP A 168 -0.70 -0.40 -16.74
CA ASP A 168 0.42 0.52 -16.67
C ASP A 168 0.30 1.40 -15.43
N ASP A 169 1.38 1.52 -14.68
CA ASP A 169 1.45 2.43 -13.54
C ASP A 169 2.30 3.63 -13.92
N VAL A 170 2.02 4.78 -13.30
CA VAL A 170 2.86 5.98 -13.46
C VAL A 170 3.51 6.33 -12.13
N LEU A 171 4.82 6.45 -12.15
CA LEU A 171 5.64 6.93 -11.03
C LEU A 171 6.04 8.38 -11.30
N TYR A 172 5.69 9.27 -10.38
CA TYR A 172 6.16 10.65 -10.35
C TYR A 172 7.15 10.84 -9.20
N MET A 173 8.34 11.35 -9.50
CA MET A 173 9.38 11.64 -8.53
C MET A 173 10.29 12.74 -9.07
N GLU A 174 10.64 13.72 -8.24
CA GLU A 174 11.60 14.79 -8.60
C GLU A 174 11.25 15.53 -9.91
N GLY A 175 9.97 15.78 -10.17
CA GLY A 175 9.52 16.46 -11.39
C GLY A 175 9.54 15.58 -12.65
N LYS A 176 9.94 14.32 -12.54
CA LYS A 176 10.01 13.37 -13.66
C LYS A 176 8.86 12.37 -13.58
N ILE A 177 8.45 11.90 -14.76
CA ILE A 177 7.42 10.87 -14.95
C ILE A 177 8.09 9.62 -15.51
N TYR A 178 7.80 8.48 -14.90
CA TYR A 178 8.24 7.17 -15.33
C TYR A 178 7.03 6.27 -15.52
N TRP A 179 6.83 5.81 -16.76
CA TRP A 179 5.80 4.83 -17.08
C TRP A 179 6.32 3.42 -16.89
N LEU A 180 5.56 2.63 -16.13
CA LEU A 180 5.88 1.25 -15.80
C LEU A 180 4.84 0.36 -16.44
N GLN A 181 5.18 -0.20 -17.59
CA GLN A 181 4.27 -1.03 -18.38
C GLN A 181 3.80 -2.26 -17.60
N GLY A 182 2.53 -2.59 -17.75
CA GLY A 182 1.92 -3.75 -17.11
C GLY A 182 0.94 -4.45 -18.03
N GLU A 183 1.00 -5.78 -18.04
CA GLU A 183 0.05 -6.61 -18.76
C GLU A 183 -1.19 -6.86 -17.91
N LYS A 184 -2.35 -6.87 -18.56
CA LYS A 184 -3.60 -7.28 -17.91
C LYS A 184 -3.68 -8.80 -17.92
N ILE A 185 -3.54 -9.40 -16.75
CA ILE A 185 -3.61 -10.85 -16.57
C ILE A 185 -5.08 -11.23 -16.34
N ASP A 186 -5.58 -12.20 -17.09
CA ASP A 186 -6.91 -12.76 -16.88
C ASP A 186 -6.89 -13.69 -15.66
N ASN A 187 -7.00 -13.07 -14.49
CA ASN A 187 -7.12 -13.76 -13.21
C ASN A 187 -8.13 -13.01 -12.31
N PRO A 188 -9.26 -13.63 -11.94
CA PRO A 188 -10.25 -12.98 -11.07
C PRO A 188 -9.77 -12.80 -9.62
N ASN A 189 -8.73 -13.54 -9.22
CA ASN A 189 -8.17 -13.57 -7.87
C ASN A 189 -7.17 -12.44 -7.65
N THR A 190 -7.73 -11.24 -7.43
CA THR A 190 -6.97 -10.01 -7.24
C THR A 190 -6.98 -9.50 -5.80
N HIS A 191 -7.46 -10.30 -4.84
CA HIS A 191 -7.55 -9.86 -3.46
C HIS A 191 -6.16 -9.78 -2.81
N GLY A 192 -5.72 -8.54 -2.55
CA GLY A 192 -4.43 -8.24 -1.92
C GLY A 192 -3.36 -7.70 -2.86
N THR A 193 -3.67 -7.44 -4.13
CA THR A 193 -2.69 -6.89 -5.11
C THR A 193 -2.03 -5.59 -4.62
N GLY A 194 -2.82 -4.64 -4.10
CA GLY A 194 -2.30 -3.37 -3.56
C GLY A 194 -1.38 -3.56 -2.36
N CYS A 195 -1.79 -4.38 -1.38
CA CYS A 195 -0.97 -4.68 -0.21
C CYS A 195 0.32 -5.42 -0.58
N THR A 196 0.24 -6.33 -1.56
CA THR A 196 1.39 -7.09 -2.05
C THR A 196 2.38 -6.18 -2.76
N LEU A 197 1.91 -5.29 -3.64
CA LEU A 197 2.77 -4.33 -4.35
C LEU A 197 3.49 -3.39 -3.39
N SER A 198 2.76 -2.74 -2.48
CA SER A 198 3.35 -1.80 -1.51
C SER A 198 4.32 -2.51 -0.56
N SER A 199 4.02 -3.75 -0.15
CA SER A 199 4.93 -4.55 0.66
C SER A 199 6.19 -4.96 -0.10
N ALA A 200 6.07 -5.31 -1.39
CA ALA A 200 7.20 -5.61 -2.26
C ALA A 200 8.09 -4.36 -2.45
N ILE A 201 7.50 -3.17 -2.55
CA ILE A 201 8.26 -1.91 -2.63
C ILE A 201 9.04 -1.70 -1.33
N ALA A 202 8.39 -1.87 -0.17
CA ALA A 202 9.05 -1.69 1.12
C ALA A 202 10.24 -2.63 1.32
N VAL A 203 10.13 -3.91 0.94
CA VAL A 203 11.26 -4.85 1.06
C VAL A 203 12.40 -4.53 0.10
N ASN A 204 12.11 -4.03 -1.10
CA ASN A 204 13.15 -3.62 -2.04
C ASN A 204 13.88 -2.35 -1.54
N LEU A 205 13.15 -1.39 -0.96
CA LEU A 205 13.76 -0.23 -0.30
C LEU A 205 14.59 -0.64 0.94
N ALA A 206 14.11 -1.59 1.74
CA ALA A 206 14.87 -2.14 2.87
C ALA A 206 16.19 -2.81 2.42
N LYS A 207 16.23 -3.33 1.19
CA LYS A 207 17.45 -3.89 0.57
C LYS A 207 18.38 -2.84 -0.02
N GLY A 208 18.05 -1.55 0.11
CA GLY A 208 18.87 -0.43 -0.35
C GLY A 208 18.70 -0.07 -1.83
N MET A 209 17.67 -0.60 -2.50
CA MET A 209 17.36 -0.21 -3.89
C MET A 209 16.82 1.22 -3.93
N ASP A 210 17.03 1.90 -5.05
CA ASP A 210 16.36 3.18 -5.30
C ASP A 210 14.86 2.98 -5.58
N ILE A 211 14.07 4.06 -5.53
CA ILE A 211 12.61 3.99 -5.67
C ILE A 211 12.18 3.41 -7.03
N LEU A 212 12.85 3.77 -8.13
CA LEU A 212 12.43 3.33 -9.45
C LEU A 212 12.69 1.82 -9.61
N GLU A 213 13.87 1.37 -9.22
CA GLU A 213 14.25 -0.04 -9.20
C GLU A 213 13.34 -0.84 -8.25
N ALA A 214 13.09 -0.33 -7.05
CA ALA A 214 12.22 -0.98 -6.08
C ALA A 214 10.80 -1.18 -6.63
N VAL A 215 10.24 -0.18 -7.33
CA VAL A 215 8.92 -0.31 -7.95
C VAL A 215 8.93 -1.30 -9.11
N GLN A 216 9.94 -1.27 -9.98
CA GLN A 216 10.06 -2.20 -11.12
C GLN A 216 10.10 -3.66 -10.63
N ASN A 217 11.01 -3.97 -9.70
CA ASN A 217 11.13 -5.31 -9.12
C ASN A 217 9.84 -5.77 -8.42
N SER A 218 9.12 -4.84 -7.80
CA SER A 218 7.84 -5.12 -7.14
C SER A 218 6.71 -5.45 -8.12
N LYS A 219 6.67 -4.78 -9.28
CA LYS A 219 5.71 -5.10 -10.34
C LYS A 219 5.98 -6.47 -10.94
N ASP A 220 7.25 -6.82 -11.15
CA ASP A 220 7.63 -8.14 -11.69
C ASP A 220 7.27 -9.28 -10.73
N TYR A 221 7.54 -9.09 -9.44
CA TYR A 221 7.10 -10.03 -8.40
C TYR A 221 5.57 -10.16 -8.37
N LEU A 222 4.84 -9.05 -8.41
CA LEU A 222 3.38 -9.07 -8.42
C LEU A 222 2.83 -9.81 -9.65
N LYS A 223 3.42 -9.58 -10.83
CA LYS A 223 3.08 -10.28 -12.08
C LYS A 223 3.17 -11.80 -11.89
N GLY A 224 4.27 -12.28 -11.31
CA GLY A 224 4.43 -13.70 -11.00
C GLY A 224 3.41 -14.24 -10.00
N ALA A 225 3.13 -13.49 -8.93
CA ALA A 225 2.15 -13.87 -7.91
C ALA A 225 0.71 -13.96 -8.44
N ILE A 226 0.35 -13.13 -9.42
CA ILE A 226 -0.94 -13.19 -10.13
C ILE A 226 -0.94 -14.37 -11.11
N ASN A 227 0.12 -14.56 -11.90
CA ASN A 227 0.21 -15.64 -12.90
C ASN A 227 0.21 -17.04 -12.27
N ALA A 228 0.62 -17.17 -11.01
CA ALA A 228 0.59 -18.43 -10.28
C ALA A 228 -0.83 -18.99 -10.08
N GLY A 229 -1.89 -18.20 -10.31
CA GLY A 229 -3.24 -18.72 -10.49
C GLY A 229 -3.85 -19.40 -9.26
N LEU A 230 -3.42 -19.04 -8.05
CA LEU A 230 -3.99 -19.60 -6.83
C LEU A 230 -5.49 -19.30 -6.75
N ASP A 231 -6.29 -20.35 -6.63
CA ASP A 231 -7.75 -20.25 -6.62
C ASP A 231 -8.33 -20.82 -5.32
N LEU A 232 -8.61 -19.91 -4.38
CA LEU A 232 -9.12 -20.25 -3.05
C LEU A 232 -10.28 -19.34 -2.67
N GLY A 233 -11.30 -19.93 -2.04
CA GLY A 233 -12.47 -19.22 -1.52
C GLY A 233 -13.66 -19.27 -2.48
N LYS A 234 -14.65 -18.42 -2.23
CA LYS A 234 -15.92 -18.35 -2.98
C LYS A 234 -16.15 -17.00 -3.68
N GLY A 235 -15.14 -16.12 -3.67
CA GLY A 235 -15.21 -14.77 -4.22
C GLY A 235 -13.89 -14.43 -4.90
N ARG A 236 -13.38 -13.20 -4.74
CA ARG A 236 -12.06 -12.83 -5.27
C ARG A 236 -10.98 -13.44 -4.38
N GLY A 237 -10.31 -14.48 -4.89
CA GLY A 237 -9.28 -15.22 -4.18
C GLY A 237 -7.98 -14.42 -3.96
N PRO A 238 -7.10 -14.90 -3.07
CA PRO A 238 -5.81 -14.29 -2.79
C PRO A 238 -4.75 -14.61 -3.86
N LEU A 239 -3.65 -13.86 -3.83
CA LEU A 239 -2.45 -14.16 -4.63
C LEU A 239 -1.62 -15.31 -4.04
N ASN A 240 -0.86 -16.01 -4.89
CA ASN A 240 0.21 -16.89 -4.41
C ASN A 240 1.46 -16.07 -4.10
N HIS A 241 1.64 -15.70 -2.84
CA HIS A 241 2.78 -14.88 -2.42
C HIS A 241 4.11 -15.65 -2.44
N LEU A 242 4.08 -16.98 -2.39
CA LEU A 242 5.27 -17.83 -2.31
C LEU A 242 5.52 -18.59 -3.62
N TYR A 243 5.07 -18.05 -4.77
CA TYR A 243 5.10 -18.75 -6.05
C TYR A 243 6.52 -19.07 -6.56
N ASN A 244 7.55 -18.39 -6.05
CA ASN A 244 8.93 -18.47 -6.51
C ASN A 244 9.90 -18.95 -5.41
N ILE A 245 9.40 -19.63 -4.37
CA ILE A 245 10.20 -20.24 -3.29
C ILE A 245 10.01 -21.75 -3.29
#